data_AF-A0A1V3C3X8-F1
#
_entry.id   AF-A0A1V3C3X8-F1
#
_cell.length_a   1.000
_cell.length_b   1.000
_cell.length_c   1.000
_cell.angle_alpha   90.00
_cell.angle_beta   90.00
_cell.angle_gamma   90.00
#
_symmetry.space_group_name_H-M   'P 1'
#
loop_
_entity.id
_entity.type
_entity.pdbx_description
1 polymer ?
#
loop_
_entity_poly.entity_id
_entity_poly.type
_entity_poly.pdbx_seq_one_letter_code
_entity_poly.pdbx_strand_id
1 'polypeptide(L)'
;MPSKRRRFSAFVKILFSLTLVCGLLVAGSYYVLTTFEPIDTTPPPEPGCRLDLADSRYTMEGAQAMSAATVSGVAFSRDLPRDAVTVAYATVWQESAFHNVEYGDRDSLGLFQQRPSQEWGDPEEILDPVYSSRSFYEKLVEVDDWRSIPVFEAAQAVQHSADGYAYDQHEPLSKQMAEVFTGELGPAMTCWYDAETVEELRTGDADVAGAEEEMARVFGTGPADLPAAGDQGPRTGDLGWAMTLWAVAHAQEYGLTSVAYGDQQWHVSDGVDGAADWSTNKGTDTGGRVVVE
;
A
#
# COMPACT_ATOMS: atom_id res chain seq x y z
N MET A 1 58.27 72.01 0.82
CA MET A 1 58.52 70.65 0.29
C MET A 1 57.29 70.18 -0.47
N PRO A 2 57.36 69.89 -1.77
CA PRO A 2 56.21 69.37 -2.50
C PRO A 2 56.03 67.88 -2.16
N SER A 3 54.84 67.50 -1.66
CA SER A 3 54.53 66.11 -1.37
C SER A 3 54.39 65.33 -2.68
N LYS A 4 55.27 64.35 -2.90
CA LYS A 4 55.14 63.39 -4.01
C LYS A 4 53.87 62.57 -3.79
N ARG A 5 52.77 62.92 -4.47
CA ARG A 5 51.60 62.04 -4.60
C ARG A 5 52.07 60.73 -5.25
N ARG A 6 52.18 59.65 -4.46
CA ARG A 6 52.46 58.30 -4.95
C ARG A 6 51.33 57.90 -5.91
N ARG A 7 51.62 57.95 -7.22
CA ARG A 7 50.73 57.43 -8.25
C ARG A 7 50.74 55.91 -8.13
N PHE A 8 49.70 55.32 -7.56
CA PHE A 8 49.52 53.87 -7.55
C PHE A 8 49.60 53.33 -8.98
N SER A 9 50.47 52.33 -9.17
CA SER A 9 50.65 51.65 -10.46
C SER A 9 49.31 51.12 -10.95
N ALA A 10 49.06 51.22 -12.27
CA ALA A 10 47.84 50.70 -12.90
C ALA A 10 47.59 49.23 -12.53
N PHE A 11 48.67 48.46 -12.36
CA PHE A 11 48.63 47.08 -11.91
C PHE A 11 47.96 46.90 -10.53
N VAL A 12 48.27 47.75 -9.56
CA VAL A 12 47.69 47.67 -8.20
C VAL A 12 46.21 48.02 -8.24
N LYS A 13 45.80 48.97 -9.10
CA LYS A 13 44.38 49.32 -9.27
C LYS A 13 43.60 48.18 -9.90
N ILE A 14 44.16 47.54 -10.94
CA ILE A 14 43.54 46.39 -11.61
C ILE A 14 43.41 45.22 -10.62
N LEU A 15 44.46 44.92 -9.86
CA LEU A 15 44.45 43.84 -8.89
C LEU A 15 43.39 44.07 -7.80
N PHE A 16 43.29 45.30 -7.28
CA PHE A 16 42.30 45.66 -6.27
C PHE A 16 40.86 45.58 -6.80
N SER A 17 40.61 46.09 -8.02
CA SER A 17 39.31 45.96 -8.68
C SER A 17 38.92 44.50 -8.89
N LEU A 18 39.88 43.67 -9.33
CA LEU A 18 39.64 42.24 -9.55
C LEU A 18 39.30 41.52 -8.23
N THR A 19 40.03 41.81 -7.16
CA THR A 19 39.76 41.22 -5.84
C THR A 19 38.42 41.66 -5.28
N LEU A 20 38.03 42.92 -5.45
CA LEU A 20 36.72 43.41 -5.05
C LEU A 20 35.59 42.69 -5.82
N VAL A 21 35.73 42.54 -7.13
CA VAL A 21 34.74 41.86 -7.97
C VAL A 21 34.64 40.38 -7.60
N CYS A 22 35.77 39.67 -7.48
CA CYS A 22 35.77 38.27 -7.03
C CYS A 22 35.19 38.12 -5.63
N GLY A 23 35.53 39.02 -4.70
CA GLY A 23 34.98 39.02 -3.34
C GLY A 23 33.47 39.22 -3.32
N LEU A 24 32.95 40.15 -4.11
CA LEU A 24 31.51 40.39 -4.25
C LEU A 24 30.78 39.20 -4.90
N LEU A 25 31.39 38.55 -5.90
CA LEU A 25 30.82 37.34 -6.49
C LEU A 25 30.77 36.19 -5.50
N VAL A 26 31.86 35.94 -4.75
CA VAL A 26 31.89 34.88 -3.73
C VAL A 26 30.90 35.17 -2.61
N ALA A 27 30.85 36.40 -2.11
CA ALA A 27 29.89 36.80 -1.07
C ALA A 27 28.45 36.72 -1.57
N GLY A 28 28.18 37.13 -2.81
CA GLY A 28 26.87 37.03 -3.46
C GLY A 28 26.45 35.57 -3.64
N SER A 29 27.34 34.72 -4.16
CA SER A 29 27.07 33.28 -4.29
C SER A 29 26.85 32.60 -2.95
N TYR A 30 27.65 32.92 -1.94
CA TYR A 30 27.48 32.39 -0.59
C TYR A 30 26.15 32.84 0.02
N TYR A 31 25.79 34.12 -0.14
CA TYR A 31 24.49 34.64 0.30
C TYR A 31 23.34 33.90 -0.38
N VAL A 32 23.41 33.69 -1.70
CA VAL A 32 22.35 32.95 -2.42
C VAL A 32 22.24 31.51 -1.92
N LEU A 33 23.36 30.79 -1.81
CA LEU A 33 23.38 29.39 -1.38
C LEU A 33 22.96 29.17 0.08
N THR A 34 23.03 30.21 0.91
CA THR A 34 22.68 30.11 2.35
C THR A 34 21.34 30.74 2.69
N THR A 35 20.81 31.61 1.82
CA THR A 35 19.54 32.32 2.06
C THR A 35 18.38 31.72 1.30
N PHE A 36 18.62 31.14 0.12
CA PHE A 36 17.58 30.48 -0.66
C PHE A 36 17.71 28.98 -0.49
N GLU A 37 16.65 28.34 0.01
CA GLU A 37 16.51 26.90 -0.09
C GLU A 37 16.56 26.52 -1.58
N PRO A 38 17.28 25.43 -1.94
CA PRO A 38 17.25 24.93 -3.30
C PRO A 38 15.79 24.73 -3.70
N ILE A 39 15.39 25.22 -4.87
CA ILE A 39 14.09 24.87 -5.44
C ILE A 39 14.12 23.36 -5.62
N ASP A 40 13.32 22.65 -4.83
CA ASP A 40 13.18 21.22 -4.99
C ASP A 40 12.47 20.97 -6.33
N THR A 41 13.22 20.43 -7.28
CA THR A 41 12.70 20.06 -8.60
C THR A 41 12.38 18.58 -8.68
N THR A 42 12.49 17.83 -7.58
CA THR A 42 12.02 16.44 -7.57
C THR A 42 10.49 16.46 -7.67
N PRO A 43 9.91 15.79 -8.67
CA PRO A 43 8.46 15.66 -8.73
C PRO A 43 7.99 14.91 -7.47
N PRO A 44 6.84 15.28 -6.89
CA PRO A 44 6.28 14.56 -5.75
C PRO A 44 6.05 13.10 -6.11
N PRO A 45 6.11 12.18 -5.14
CA PRO A 45 5.85 10.77 -5.39
C PRO A 45 4.41 10.59 -5.90
N GLU A 46 4.22 9.69 -6.86
CA GLU A 46 2.88 9.31 -7.30
C GLU A 46 2.16 8.58 -6.15
N PRO A 47 0.86 8.85 -5.91
CA PRO A 47 0.07 8.17 -4.88
C PRO A 47 0.12 6.65 -5.00
N GLY A 48 0.16 5.96 -3.88
CA GLY A 48 0.21 4.50 -3.87
C GLY A 48 0.54 3.92 -2.51
N CYS A 49 0.81 2.62 -2.49
CA CYS A 49 1.17 1.88 -1.30
C CYS A 49 2.50 1.14 -1.51
N ARG A 50 3.32 1.12 -0.47
CA ARG A 50 4.57 0.34 -0.40
C ARG A 50 4.37 -0.80 0.57
N LEU A 51 4.76 -2.00 0.12
CA LEU A 51 4.95 -3.17 0.96
C LEU A 51 6.43 -3.31 1.32
N ASP A 52 6.71 -3.49 2.59
CA ASP A 52 8.02 -3.87 3.11
C ASP A 52 8.08 -5.41 3.21
N LEU A 53 8.55 -6.05 2.13
CA LEU A 53 8.72 -7.49 2.04
C LEU A 53 9.96 -7.94 2.84
N ALA A 54 10.13 -9.26 3.04
CA ALA A 54 11.22 -9.80 3.86
C ALA A 54 12.63 -9.40 3.39
N ASP A 55 12.84 -9.25 2.07
CA ASP A 55 14.14 -8.95 1.47
C ASP A 55 14.13 -7.73 0.52
N SER A 56 12.97 -7.11 0.32
CA SER A 56 12.76 -6.11 -0.72
C SER A 56 11.58 -5.20 -0.42
N ARG A 57 11.35 -4.21 -1.27
CA ARG A 57 10.18 -3.33 -1.23
C ARG A 57 9.42 -3.45 -2.53
N TYR A 58 8.10 -3.43 -2.45
CA TYR A 58 7.23 -3.47 -3.62
C TYR A 58 6.22 -2.33 -3.55
N THR A 59 6.13 -1.54 -4.62
CA THR A 59 5.16 -0.44 -4.73
C THR A 59 4.02 -0.86 -5.64
N MET A 60 2.79 -0.57 -5.24
CA MET A 60 1.56 -0.81 -5.99
C MET A 60 0.63 0.39 -5.92
N GLU A 61 -0.29 0.48 -6.88
CA GLU A 61 -1.33 1.51 -6.87
C GLU A 61 -2.28 1.29 -5.68
N GLY A 62 -2.90 2.37 -5.19
CA GLY A 62 -3.84 2.30 -4.06
C GLY A 62 -4.98 1.31 -4.33
N ALA A 63 -5.55 1.33 -5.53
CA ALA A 63 -6.61 0.39 -5.94
C ALA A 63 -6.16 -1.08 -5.92
N GLN A 64 -4.89 -1.37 -6.23
CA GLN A 64 -4.35 -2.73 -6.14
C GLN A 64 -4.20 -3.16 -4.67
N ALA A 65 -3.73 -2.26 -3.80
CA ALA A 65 -3.61 -2.51 -2.36
C ALA A 65 -4.98 -2.75 -1.70
N MET A 66 -6.00 -1.97 -2.07
CA MET A 66 -7.39 -2.17 -1.62
C MET A 66 -7.89 -3.58 -2.00
N SER A 67 -7.76 -3.94 -3.28
CA SER A 67 -8.15 -5.27 -3.77
C SER A 67 -7.37 -6.40 -3.07
N ALA A 68 -6.06 -6.26 -2.88
CA ALA A 68 -5.23 -7.25 -2.20
C ALA A 68 -5.65 -7.44 -0.73
N ALA A 69 -5.80 -6.34 0.02
CA ALA A 69 -6.27 -6.40 1.41
C ALA A 69 -7.65 -7.06 1.51
N THR A 70 -8.55 -6.79 0.57
CA THR A 70 -9.88 -7.43 0.56
C THR A 70 -9.81 -8.93 0.23
N VAL A 71 -9.03 -9.33 -0.78
CA VAL A 71 -8.86 -10.74 -1.16
C VAL A 71 -8.27 -11.58 -0.01
N SER A 72 -7.28 -11.04 0.72
CA SER A 72 -6.73 -11.70 1.91
C SER A 72 -7.72 -11.70 3.08
N GLY A 73 -8.43 -10.59 3.32
CA GLY A 73 -9.42 -10.48 4.37
C GLY A 73 -10.54 -11.52 4.26
N VAL A 74 -11.02 -11.80 3.05
CA VAL A 74 -12.05 -12.83 2.83
C VAL A 74 -11.57 -14.24 3.22
N ALA A 75 -10.26 -14.54 3.12
CA ALA A 75 -9.73 -15.83 3.57
C ALA A 75 -9.89 -16.03 5.09
N PHE A 76 -9.82 -14.96 5.89
CA PHE A 76 -10.06 -15.00 7.33
C PHE A 76 -11.51 -15.38 7.65
N SER A 77 -12.49 -14.84 6.92
CA SER A 77 -13.91 -15.14 7.11
C SER A 77 -14.26 -16.62 6.95
N ARG A 78 -13.37 -17.37 6.28
CA ARG A 78 -13.49 -18.80 5.98
C ARG A 78 -12.48 -19.66 6.73
N ASP A 79 -11.68 -19.06 7.61
CA ASP A 79 -10.54 -19.70 8.30
C ASP A 79 -9.62 -20.47 7.32
N LEU A 80 -9.32 -19.91 6.16
CA LEU A 80 -8.45 -20.59 5.18
C LEU A 80 -6.97 -20.37 5.54
N PRO A 81 -6.08 -21.34 5.28
CA PRO A 81 -4.66 -21.13 5.54
C PRO A 81 -4.10 -20.05 4.59
N ARG A 82 -3.00 -19.39 4.98
CA ARG A 82 -2.27 -18.40 4.15
C ARG A 82 -1.97 -18.88 2.72
N ASP A 83 -1.76 -20.18 2.53
CA ASP A 83 -1.54 -20.77 1.21
C ASP A 83 -2.73 -20.53 0.25
N ALA A 84 -3.96 -20.44 0.76
CA ALA A 84 -5.12 -20.06 -0.05
C ALA A 84 -4.98 -18.63 -0.60
N VAL A 85 -4.52 -17.69 0.23
CA VAL A 85 -4.26 -16.30 -0.16
C VAL A 85 -3.17 -16.24 -1.23
N THR A 86 -2.13 -17.08 -1.09
CA THR A 86 -1.08 -17.20 -2.11
C THR A 86 -1.64 -17.63 -3.46
N VAL A 87 -2.52 -18.65 -3.48
CA VAL A 87 -3.15 -19.13 -4.72
C VAL A 87 -4.05 -18.04 -5.31
N ALA A 88 -4.88 -17.39 -4.50
CA ALA A 88 -5.74 -16.30 -4.94
C ALA A 88 -4.94 -15.12 -5.52
N TYR A 89 -3.86 -14.71 -4.86
CA TYR A 89 -3.00 -13.63 -5.34
C TYR A 89 -2.31 -13.97 -6.66
N ALA A 90 -1.81 -15.20 -6.83
CA ALA A 90 -1.22 -15.63 -8.08
C ALA A 90 -2.27 -15.62 -9.22
N THR A 91 -3.51 -15.99 -8.91
CA THR A 91 -4.63 -15.87 -9.85
C THR A 91 -4.93 -14.40 -10.17
N VAL A 92 -5.17 -13.55 -9.19
CA VAL A 92 -5.54 -12.13 -9.42
C VAL A 92 -4.44 -11.37 -10.17
N TRP A 93 -3.16 -11.65 -9.90
CA TRP A 93 -2.04 -11.10 -10.67
C TRP A 93 -2.14 -11.45 -12.16
N GLN A 94 -2.46 -12.70 -12.46
CA GLN A 94 -2.57 -13.18 -13.83
C GLN A 94 -3.82 -12.67 -14.55
N GLU A 95 -4.95 -12.61 -13.84
CA GLU A 95 -6.26 -12.30 -14.41
C GLU A 95 -6.47 -10.79 -14.61
N SER A 96 -6.05 -9.97 -13.64
CA SER A 96 -6.40 -8.54 -13.63
C SER A 96 -5.32 -7.61 -13.09
N ALA A 97 -4.19 -8.15 -12.63
CA ALA A 97 -3.18 -7.39 -11.90
C ALA A 97 -3.78 -6.59 -10.73
N PHE A 98 -4.73 -7.18 -9.99
CA PHE A 98 -5.46 -6.55 -8.87
C PHE A 98 -6.37 -5.36 -9.24
N HIS A 99 -6.66 -5.13 -10.52
CA HIS A 99 -7.64 -4.15 -10.94
C HIS A 99 -9.03 -4.79 -11.03
N ASN A 100 -10.00 -4.25 -10.29
CA ASN A 100 -11.38 -4.72 -10.38
C ASN A 100 -12.05 -4.14 -11.63
N VAL A 101 -11.98 -4.87 -12.76
CA VAL A 101 -12.35 -4.35 -14.09
C VAL A 101 -13.74 -4.78 -14.55
N GLU A 102 -14.43 -3.89 -15.27
CA GLU A 102 -15.74 -4.16 -15.90
C GLU A 102 -15.63 -4.75 -17.32
N TYR A 103 -14.46 -5.27 -17.68
CA TYR A 103 -14.17 -5.83 -19.00
C TYR A 103 -13.21 -7.02 -18.90
N GLY A 104 -13.13 -7.79 -19.99
CA GLY A 104 -12.32 -8.99 -20.07
C GLY A 104 -12.51 -9.74 -21.37
N ASP A 105 -11.93 -10.93 -21.48
CA ASP A 105 -12.28 -11.84 -22.57
C ASP A 105 -13.74 -12.28 -22.45
N ARG A 106 -14.49 -12.23 -23.55
CA ARG A 106 -15.94 -12.52 -23.61
C ARG A 106 -16.76 -11.68 -22.61
N ASP A 107 -17.20 -12.30 -21.52
CA ASP A 107 -18.01 -11.72 -20.45
C ASP A 107 -17.30 -11.83 -19.08
N SER A 108 -15.97 -11.97 -19.08
CA SER A 108 -15.17 -11.94 -17.86
C SER A 108 -15.20 -10.57 -17.18
N LEU A 109 -15.33 -10.57 -15.87
CA LEU A 109 -15.42 -9.38 -15.03
C LEU A 109 -14.62 -9.55 -13.73
N GLY A 110 -14.27 -8.43 -13.13
CA GLY A 110 -13.71 -8.31 -11.79
C GLY A 110 -12.29 -8.87 -11.63
N LEU A 111 -11.88 -8.99 -10.36
CA LEU A 111 -10.51 -9.35 -9.95
C LEU A 111 -10.03 -10.70 -10.50
N PHE A 112 -10.91 -11.68 -10.55
CA PHE A 112 -10.61 -13.05 -10.97
C PHE A 112 -11.05 -13.33 -12.42
N GLN A 113 -11.45 -12.31 -13.19
CA GLN A 113 -11.98 -12.45 -14.56
C GLN A 113 -13.06 -13.55 -14.67
N GLN A 114 -13.92 -13.62 -13.66
CA GLN A 114 -15.00 -14.60 -13.56
C GLN A 114 -16.12 -14.28 -14.56
N ARG A 115 -16.78 -15.32 -15.07
CA ARG A 115 -17.76 -15.20 -16.16
C ARG A 115 -19.17 -15.51 -15.66
N PRO A 116 -20.15 -14.60 -15.80
CA PRO A 116 -21.56 -14.90 -15.54
C PRO A 116 -22.05 -16.11 -16.34
N SER A 117 -21.64 -16.25 -17.61
CA SER A 117 -22.00 -17.39 -18.45
C SER A 117 -21.41 -18.74 -18.02
N GLN A 118 -20.50 -18.76 -17.04
CA GLN A 118 -19.97 -19.97 -16.41
C GLN A 118 -20.46 -20.13 -14.96
N GLU A 119 -21.60 -19.52 -14.63
CA GLU A 119 -22.28 -19.67 -13.35
C GLU A 119 -21.44 -19.23 -12.14
N TRP A 120 -20.57 -18.22 -12.32
CA TRP A 120 -19.82 -17.61 -11.21
C TRP A 120 -20.65 -16.64 -10.37
N GLY A 121 -21.77 -16.14 -10.89
CA GLY A 121 -22.62 -15.14 -10.25
C GLY A 121 -23.19 -14.17 -11.28
N ASP A 122 -24.07 -13.28 -10.82
CA ASP A 122 -24.55 -12.18 -11.65
C ASP A 122 -23.44 -11.11 -11.83
N PRO A 123 -23.45 -10.29 -12.90
CA PRO A 123 -22.39 -9.31 -13.16
C PRO A 123 -22.09 -8.37 -12.00
N GLU A 124 -23.11 -7.90 -11.30
CA GLU A 124 -22.99 -7.01 -10.14
C GLU A 124 -22.31 -7.71 -8.95
N GLU A 125 -22.57 -9.01 -8.76
CA GLU A 125 -21.92 -9.81 -7.72
C GLU A 125 -20.45 -10.05 -8.07
N ILE A 126 -20.14 -10.37 -9.32
CA ILE A 126 -18.75 -10.61 -9.75
C ILE A 126 -17.88 -9.34 -9.60
N LEU A 127 -18.47 -8.17 -9.81
CA LEU A 127 -17.78 -6.89 -9.61
C LEU A 127 -17.61 -6.51 -8.13
N ASP A 128 -18.23 -7.21 -7.18
CA ASP A 128 -17.93 -7.05 -5.76
C ASP A 128 -16.69 -7.90 -5.39
N PRO A 129 -15.57 -7.26 -4.98
CA PRO A 129 -14.34 -7.96 -4.59
C PRO A 129 -14.54 -9.00 -3.48
N VAL A 130 -15.48 -8.77 -2.55
CA VAL A 130 -15.74 -9.71 -1.46
C VAL A 130 -16.46 -10.95 -1.97
N TYR A 131 -17.47 -10.77 -2.83
CA TYR A 131 -18.19 -11.88 -3.46
C TYR A 131 -17.25 -12.69 -4.35
N SER A 132 -16.56 -12.05 -5.29
CA SER A 132 -15.68 -12.75 -6.25
C SER A 132 -14.55 -13.53 -5.56
N SER A 133 -13.97 -12.97 -4.50
CA SER A 133 -12.99 -13.66 -3.64
C SER A 133 -13.59 -14.85 -2.92
N ARG A 134 -14.78 -14.70 -2.34
CA ARG A 134 -15.48 -15.79 -1.63
C ARG A 134 -15.78 -16.94 -2.59
N SER A 135 -16.31 -16.65 -3.78
CA SER A 135 -16.61 -17.62 -4.82
C SER A 135 -15.35 -18.34 -5.31
N PHE A 136 -14.23 -17.63 -5.45
CA PHE A 136 -12.94 -18.26 -5.79
C PHE A 136 -12.50 -19.26 -4.72
N TYR A 137 -12.51 -18.84 -3.44
CA TYR A 137 -12.11 -19.70 -2.33
C TYR A 137 -13.04 -20.91 -2.14
N GLU A 138 -14.33 -20.77 -2.44
CA GLU A 138 -15.29 -21.88 -2.45
C GLU A 138 -14.90 -22.96 -3.44
N LYS A 139 -14.53 -22.60 -4.66
CA LYS A 139 -14.05 -23.57 -5.64
C LYS A 139 -12.65 -24.10 -5.31
N LEU A 140 -11.76 -23.28 -4.75
CA LEU A 140 -10.42 -23.73 -4.37
C LEU A 140 -10.46 -24.89 -3.37
N VAL A 141 -11.35 -24.84 -2.38
CA VAL A 141 -11.44 -25.91 -1.38
C VAL A 141 -12.06 -27.21 -1.91
N GLU A 142 -12.69 -27.17 -3.09
CA GLU A 142 -13.20 -28.35 -3.79
C GLU A 142 -12.13 -29.04 -4.65
N VAL A 143 -11.01 -28.38 -4.91
CA VAL A 143 -9.89 -28.97 -5.65
C VAL A 143 -9.15 -29.97 -4.76
N ASP A 144 -9.11 -31.22 -5.20
CA ASP A 144 -8.38 -32.30 -4.51
C ASP A 144 -6.91 -31.93 -4.32
N ASP A 145 -6.40 -32.13 -3.10
CA ASP A 145 -4.99 -31.91 -2.73
C ASP A 145 -4.43 -30.52 -3.11
N TRP A 146 -5.28 -29.48 -3.23
CA TRP A 146 -4.87 -28.14 -3.68
C TRP A 146 -3.70 -27.52 -2.89
N ARG A 147 -3.51 -27.93 -1.62
CA ARG A 147 -2.40 -27.49 -0.76
C ARG A 147 -1.06 -28.18 -1.05
N SER A 148 -1.10 -29.32 -1.73
CA SER A 148 0.06 -30.18 -1.97
C SER A 148 0.52 -30.15 -3.43
N ILE A 149 -0.29 -29.59 -4.33
CA ILE A 149 0.07 -29.34 -5.73
C ILE A 149 0.70 -27.95 -5.88
N PRO A 150 1.44 -27.68 -6.96
CA PRO A 150 1.96 -26.35 -7.26
C PRO A 150 0.84 -25.28 -7.32
N VAL A 151 1.17 -24.04 -6.95
CA VAL A 151 0.18 -22.94 -6.91
C VAL A 151 -0.49 -22.73 -8.27
N PHE A 152 0.28 -22.81 -9.37
CA PHE A 152 -0.28 -22.67 -10.70
C PHE A 152 -1.27 -23.79 -11.04
N GLU A 153 -1.05 -25.02 -10.56
CA GLU A 153 -1.99 -26.13 -10.80
C GLU A 153 -3.29 -25.92 -10.02
N ALA A 154 -3.19 -25.47 -8.76
CA ALA A 154 -4.37 -25.13 -7.95
C ALA A 154 -5.18 -23.98 -8.58
N ALA A 155 -4.52 -22.88 -8.97
CA ALA A 155 -5.15 -21.75 -9.65
C ALA A 155 -5.82 -22.18 -10.96
N GLN A 156 -5.12 -22.97 -11.77
CA GLN A 156 -5.60 -23.47 -13.04
C GLN A 156 -6.80 -24.41 -12.87
N ALA A 157 -6.81 -25.23 -11.81
CA ALA A 157 -7.91 -26.13 -11.48
C ALA A 157 -9.20 -25.38 -11.08
N VAL A 158 -9.07 -24.20 -10.45
CA VAL A 158 -10.21 -23.34 -10.11
C VAL A 158 -10.73 -22.59 -11.33
N GLN A 159 -9.84 -21.95 -12.09
CA GLN A 159 -10.22 -21.06 -13.20
C GLN A 159 -10.63 -21.83 -14.46
N HIS A 160 -10.17 -23.07 -14.64
CA HIS A 160 -10.33 -23.84 -15.88
C HIS A 160 -9.92 -23.06 -17.15
N SER A 161 -8.97 -22.13 -17.03
CA SER A 161 -8.44 -21.35 -18.15
C SER A 161 -7.51 -22.16 -19.07
N ALA A 162 -7.05 -21.58 -20.18
CA ALA A 162 -6.13 -22.22 -21.11
C ALA A 162 -4.66 -21.78 -20.87
N ASP A 163 -4.36 -21.22 -19.70
CA ASP A 163 -3.14 -20.43 -19.46
C ASP A 163 -1.91 -21.27 -19.08
N GLY A 164 -2.10 -22.56 -18.78
CA GLY A 164 -1.02 -23.50 -18.54
C GLY A 164 -0.18 -23.12 -17.33
N TYR A 165 1.06 -22.67 -17.55
CA TYR A 165 2.00 -22.29 -16.48
C TYR A 165 2.01 -20.78 -16.19
N ALA A 166 1.11 -19.98 -16.76
CA ALA A 166 1.17 -18.52 -16.65
C ALA A 166 1.11 -17.99 -15.21
N TYR A 167 0.47 -18.73 -14.29
CA TYR A 167 0.40 -18.36 -12.87
C TYR A 167 1.74 -18.55 -12.12
N ASP A 168 2.63 -19.43 -12.60
CA ASP A 168 3.88 -19.81 -11.92
C ASP A 168 4.80 -18.61 -11.69
N GLN A 169 4.84 -17.67 -12.63
CA GLN A 169 5.66 -16.46 -12.53
C GLN A 169 5.25 -15.54 -11.37
N HIS A 170 3.99 -15.62 -10.93
CA HIS A 170 3.42 -14.76 -9.89
C HIS A 170 3.52 -15.35 -8.49
N GLU A 171 3.86 -16.64 -8.38
CA GLU A 171 3.92 -17.35 -7.09
C GLU A 171 4.89 -16.70 -6.09
N PRO A 172 6.15 -16.33 -6.46
CA PRO A 172 7.10 -15.78 -5.49
C PRO A 172 6.67 -14.44 -4.89
N LEU A 173 6.10 -13.54 -5.70
CA LEU A 173 5.58 -12.26 -5.22
C LEU A 173 4.30 -12.47 -4.40
N SER A 174 3.42 -13.36 -4.85
CA SER A 174 2.16 -13.68 -4.16
C SER A 174 2.39 -14.21 -2.75
N LYS A 175 3.41 -15.05 -2.53
CA LYS A 175 3.79 -15.52 -1.19
C LYS A 175 4.21 -14.38 -0.26
N GLN A 176 5.09 -13.51 -0.73
CA GLN A 176 5.56 -12.36 0.06
C GLN A 176 4.44 -11.36 0.34
N MET A 177 3.58 -11.10 -0.64
CA MET A 177 2.38 -10.29 -0.43
C MET A 177 1.44 -10.93 0.59
N ALA A 178 1.26 -12.25 0.55
CA ALA A 178 0.42 -12.95 1.53
C ALA A 178 0.98 -12.77 2.95
N GLU A 179 2.30 -12.87 3.16
CA GLU A 179 2.94 -12.60 4.46
C GLU A 179 2.64 -11.19 5.00
N VAL A 180 2.61 -10.18 4.12
CA VAL A 180 2.25 -8.81 4.50
C VAL A 180 0.76 -8.72 4.82
N PHE A 181 -0.10 -9.05 3.87
CA PHE A 181 -1.54 -8.78 3.95
C PHE A 181 -2.30 -9.72 4.89
N THR A 182 -1.74 -10.88 5.26
CA THR A 182 -2.26 -11.69 6.37
C THR A 182 -1.72 -11.26 7.73
N GLY A 183 -1.00 -10.13 7.81
CA GLY A 183 -0.58 -9.49 9.05
C GLY A 183 0.63 -10.11 9.74
N GLU A 184 1.27 -11.11 9.14
CA GLU A 184 2.39 -11.83 9.77
C GLU A 184 3.63 -10.95 9.98
N LEU A 185 3.83 -9.97 9.10
CA LEU A 185 4.94 -9.02 9.18
C LEU A 185 4.58 -7.74 9.97
N GLY A 186 3.38 -7.66 10.54
CA GLY A 186 2.90 -6.50 11.30
C GLY A 186 2.71 -5.25 10.43
N PRO A 187 3.34 -4.10 10.76
CA PRO A 187 3.18 -2.83 10.04
C PRO A 187 3.99 -2.79 8.72
N ALA A 188 3.82 -3.81 7.87
CA ALA A 188 4.62 -4.03 6.67
C ALA A 188 4.02 -3.40 5.39
N MET A 189 3.03 -2.53 5.52
CA MET A 189 2.51 -1.72 4.42
C MET A 189 2.24 -0.28 4.87
N THR A 190 2.48 0.68 3.99
CA THR A 190 2.16 2.09 4.16
C THR A 190 1.61 2.65 2.86
N CYS A 191 0.63 3.55 2.94
CA CYS A 191 0.06 4.25 1.79
C CYS A 191 0.26 5.76 1.92
N TRP A 192 0.37 6.45 0.78
CA TRP A 192 0.46 7.90 0.70
C TRP A 192 -0.35 8.41 -0.50
N TYR A 193 -0.71 9.69 -0.42
CA TYR A 193 -1.56 10.37 -1.39
C TYR A 193 -0.87 11.63 -1.91
N ASP A 194 -1.49 12.33 -2.85
CA ASP A 194 -1.04 13.66 -3.21
C ASP A 194 -1.47 14.69 -2.14
N ALA A 195 -0.82 15.85 -2.12
CA ALA A 195 -1.05 16.85 -1.09
C ALA A 195 -2.49 17.41 -1.07
N GLU A 196 -3.19 17.41 -2.21
CA GLU A 196 -4.59 17.86 -2.29
C GLU A 196 -5.49 16.83 -1.60
N THR A 197 -5.34 15.55 -1.94
CA THR A 197 -6.05 14.44 -1.27
C THR A 197 -5.79 14.42 0.24
N VAL A 198 -4.54 14.64 0.69
CA VAL A 198 -4.23 14.68 2.12
C VAL A 198 -4.98 15.80 2.85
N GLU A 199 -5.09 16.98 2.25
CA GLU A 199 -5.83 18.10 2.83
C GLU A 199 -7.34 17.84 2.84
N GLU A 200 -7.87 17.24 1.78
CA GLU A 200 -9.27 16.79 1.72
C GLU A 200 -9.59 15.80 2.84
N LEU A 201 -8.75 14.78 3.05
CA LEU A 201 -8.93 13.80 4.12
C LEU A 201 -8.86 14.43 5.53
N ARG A 202 -7.96 15.38 5.75
CA ARG A 202 -7.81 16.07 7.05
C ARG A 202 -8.95 17.03 7.37
N THR A 203 -9.66 17.53 6.36
CA THR A 203 -10.72 18.53 6.53
C THR A 203 -12.12 17.94 6.36
N GLY A 204 -12.22 16.77 5.73
CA GLY A 204 -13.45 15.99 5.60
C GLY A 204 -13.84 15.23 6.87
N ASP A 205 -15.01 14.59 6.80
CA ASP A 205 -15.50 13.70 7.84
C ASP A 205 -15.19 12.24 7.47
N ALA A 206 -14.63 11.47 8.41
CA ALA A 206 -14.39 10.04 8.24
C ALA A 206 -15.68 9.22 8.41
N ASP A 207 -15.92 8.26 7.51
CA ASP A 207 -16.97 7.24 7.65
C ASP A 207 -16.45 6.00 8.38
N VAL A 208 -16.14 6.19 9.67
CA VAL A 208 -15.65 5.12 10.55
C VAL A 208 -16.64 3.96 10.64
N ALA A 209 -17.94 4.25 10.72
CA ALA A 209 -18.96 3.22 10.83
C ALA A 209 -19.04 2.36 9.56
N GLY A 210 -18.95 2.98 8.37
CA GLY A 210 -18.88 2.27 7.11
C GLY A 210 -17.63 1.39 7.00
N ALA A 211 -16.47 1.89 7.45
CA ALA A 211 -15.23 1.11 7.46
C ALA A 211 -15.33 -0.12 8.39
N GLU A 212 -15.92 0.03 9.58
CA GLU A 212 -16.14 -1.08 10.52
C GLU A 212 -17.14 -2.11 9.99
N GLU A 213 -18.22 -1.66 9.34
CA GLU A 213 -19.22 -2.54 8.71
C GLU A 213 -18.60 -3.33 7.57
N GLU A 214 -17.81 -2.69 6.70
CA GLU A 214 -17.14 -3.36 5.59
C GLU A 214 -16.06 -4.32 6.08
N MET A 215 -15.27 -3.96 7.10
CA MET A 215 -14.35 -4.91 7.74
C MET A 215 -15.10 -6.15 8.25
N ALA A 216 -16.27 -5.97 8.88
CA ALA A 216 -17.08 -7.11 9.31
C ALA A 216 -17.56 -7.97 8.13
N ARG A 217 -17.89 -7.35 7.00
CA ARG A 217 -18.29 -8.04 5.76
C ARG A 217 -17.13 -8.83 5.13
N VAL A 218 -15.93 -8.24 5.09
CA VAL A 218 -14.71 -8.81 4.51
C VAL A 218 -14.18 -9.95 5.38
N PHE A 219 -13.96 -9.69 6.67
CA PHE A 219 -13.29 -10.61 7.59
C PHE A 219 -14.23 -11.57 8.31
N GLY A 220 -15.55 -11.36 8.21
CA GLY A 220 -16.56 -12.14 8.93
C GLY A 220 -16.69 -11.81 10.42
N THR A 221 -15.92 -10.85 10.92
CA THR A 221 -15.98 -10.32 12.29
C THR A 221 -15.52 -8.86 12.30
N GLY A 222 -16.00 -8.06 13.26
CA GLY A 222 -15.66 -6.64 13.35
C GLY A 222 -14.32 -6.37 14.07
N PRO A 223 -13.75 -5.16 13.89
CA PRO A 223 -12.46 -4.77 14.49
C PRO A 223 -12.47 -4.64 16.03
N ALA A 224 -13.66 -4.57 16.64
CA ALA A 224 -13.85 -4.57 18.09
C ALA A 224 -13.82 -5.98 18.71
N ASP A 225 -14.00 -7.02 17.90
CA ASP A 225 -14.21 -8.42 18.30
C ASP A 225 -13.01 -9.31 17.90
N LEU A 226 -11.79 -8.80 18.13
CA LEU A 226 -10.57 -9.56 17.87
C LEU A 226 -10.33 -10.66 18.94
N PRO A 227 -9.72 -11.80 18.57
CA PRO A 227 -9.34 -12.83 19.52
C PRO A 227 -8.43 -12.28 20.62
N ALA A 228 -8.59 -12.78 21.85
CA ALA A 228 -7.74 -12.34 22.94
C ALA A 228 -6.28 -12.80 22.71
N ALA A 229 -5.32 -12.01 23.19
CA ALA A 229 -3.90 -12.37 23.12
C ALA A 229 -3.66 -13.75 23.78
N GLY A 230 -3.27 -14.74 22.97
CA GLY A 230 -3.01 -16.11 23.41
C GLY A 230 -4.03 -17.16 22.96
N ASP A 231 -5.16 -16.77 22.35
CA ASP A 231 -6.03 -17.69 21.63
C ASP A 231 -5.32 -18.21 20.36
N GLN A 232 -5.69 -19.42 19.90
CA GLN A 232 -5.24 -19.88 18.59
C GLN A 232 -5.90 -18.98 17.53
N GLY A 233 -5.11 -18.07 16.97
CA GLY A 233 -5.56 -17.17 15.90
C GLY A 233 -5.98 -17.93 14.63
N PRO A 234 -6.61 -17.24 13.68
CA PRO A 234 -7.04 -17.83 12.41
C PRO A 234 -5.87 -18.48 11.67
N ARG A 235 -6.14 -19.54 10.92
CA ARG A 235 -5.10 -20.21 10.11
C ARG A 235 -4.53 -19.32 9.00
N THR A 236 -5.21 -18.23 8.68
CA THR A 236 -4.82 -17.26 7.65
C THR A 236 -3.63 -16.42 8.08
N GLY A 237 -3.57 -15.98 9.33
CA GLY A 237 -2.53 -15.08 9.84
C GLY A 237 -2.99 -14.28 11.07
N ASP A 238 -2.38 -13.11 11.27
CA ASP A 238 -2.76 -12.17 12.33
C ASP A 238 -3.94 -11.30 11.87
N LEU A 239 -5.11 -11.56 12.43
CA LEU A 239 -6.36 -10.89 12.05
C LEU A 239 -6.32 -9.39 12.32
N GLY A 240 -5.77 -8.96 13.46
CA GLY A 240 -5.76 -7.55 13.82
C GLY A 240 -4.85 -6.75 12.92
N TRP A 241 -3.68 -7.29 12.57
CA TRP A 241 -2.80 -6.69 11.57
C TRP A 241 -3.42 -6.71 10.17
N ALA A 242 -4.06 -7.79 9.75
CA ALA A 242 -4.74 -7.83 8.45
C ALA A 242 -5.84 -6.78 8.32
N MET A 243 -6.69 -6.61 9.34
CA MET A 243 -7.71 -5.54 9.40
C MET A 243 -7.09 -4.15 9.41
N THR A 244 -5.98 -3.97 10.14
CA THR A 244 -5.24 -2.72 10.21
C THR A 244 -4.70 -2.31 8.85
N LEU A 245 -4.08 -3.24 8.12
CA LEU A 245 -3.59 -2.99 6.76
C LEU A 245 -4.75 -2.77 5.78
N TRP A 246 -5.87 -3.47 5.94
CA TRP A 246 -7.08 -3.21 5.16
C TRP A 246 -7.58 -1.77 5.34
N ALA A 247 -7.65 -1.28 6.57
CA ALA A 247 -8.06 0.10 6.87
C ALA A 247 -7.09 1.13 6.26
N VAL A 248 -5.78 0.89 6.30
CA VAL A 248 -4.78 1.74 5.65
C VAL A 248 -4.96 1.77 4.12
N ALA A 249 -5.23 0.63 3.49
CA ALA A 249 -5.46 0.57 2.05
C ALA A 249 -6.73 1.30 1.61
N HIS A 250 -7.79 1.25 2.42
CA HIS A 250 -9.09 1.87 2.14
C HIS A 250 -9.23 3.27 2.77
N ALA A 251 -8.13 3.86 3.29
CA ALA A 251 -8.19 5.11 4.04
C ALA A 251 -8.80 6.26 3.21
N GLN A 252 -8.48 6.36 1.93
CA GLN A 252 -9.07 7.37 1.05
C GLN A 252 -10.58 7.17 0.84
N GLU A 253 -11.05 5.92 0.72
CA GLU A 253 -12.46 5.60 0.49
C GLU A 253 -13.34 5.99 1.67
N TYR A 254 -12.84 5.75 2.90
CA TYR A 254 -13.58 6.02 4.14
C TYR A 254 -13.19 7.32 4.84
N GLY A 255 -12.30 8.13 4.25
CA GLY A 255 -11.87 9.38 4.87
C GLY A 255 -10.97 9.22 6.10
N LEU A 256 -10.29 8.07 6.26
CA LEU A 256 -9.47 7.78 7.44
C LEU A 256 -8.15 8.55 7.40
N THR A 257 -7.83 9.21 8.51
CA THR A 257 -6.60 10.00 8.68
C THR A 257 -5.60 9.32 9.59
N SER A 258 -6.05 8.41 10.47
CA SER A 258 -5.19 7.58 11.29
C SER A 258 -5.76 6.17 11.49
N VAL A 259 -4.85 5.20 11.59
CA VAL A 259 -5.16 3.80 11.92
C VAL A 259 -4.16 3.33 12.96
N ALA A 260 -4.62 2.71 14.04
CA ALA A 260 -3.77 2.21 15.12
C ALA A 260 -4.12 0.77 15.50
N TYR A 261 -3.08 -0.01 15.80
CA TYR A 261 -3.19 -1.37 16.35
C TYR A 261 -1.94 -1.72 17.15
N GLY A 262 -2.14 -2.38 18.30
CA GLY A 262 -1.10 -2.58 19.30
C GLY A 262 -0.49 -1.24 19.71
N ASP A 263 0.84 -1.11 19.58
CA ASP A 263 1.61 0.10 19.85
C ASP A 263 1.99 0.88 18.59
N GLN A 264 1.43 0.55 17.42
CA GLN A 264 1.73 1.21 16.16
C GLN A 264 0.57 2.08 15.69
N GLN A 265 0.91 3.20 15.06
CA GLN A 265 -0.04 4.15 14.50
C GLN A 265 0.45 4.67 13.15
N TRP A 266 -0.39 4.51 12.14
CA TRP A 266 -0.25 5.10 10.82
C TRP A 266 -1.04 6.41 10.75
N HIS A 267 -0.52 7.36 9.97
CA HIS A 267 -1.19 8.63 9.68
C HIS A 267 -1.10 8.91 8.18
N VAL A 268 -2.14 9.56 7.65
CA VAL A 268 -2.17 10.02 6.27
C VAL A 268 -1.01 10.98 5.96
N SER A 269 -0.32 10.71 4.85
CA SER A 269 0.85 11.48 4.42
C SER A 269 0.86 11.66 2.90
N ASP A 270 1.64 12.65 2.44
CA ASP A 270 1.84 12.98 1.02
C ASP A 270 3.06 12.27 0.40
N GLY A 271 3.69 11.35 1.15
CA GLY A 271 4.86 10.60 0.73
C GLY A 271 6.18 11.38 0.71
N VAL A 272 6.18 12.69 1.02
CA VAL A 272 7.39 13.52 1.07
C VAL A 272 8.16 13.27 2.37
N ASP A 273 9.48 13.49 2.37
CA ASP A 273 10.38 13.36 3.53
C ASP A 273 10.41 12.00 4.25
N GLY A 274 9.93 10.93 3.61
CA GLY A 274 9.80 9.63 4.27
C GLY A 274 8.76 9.63 5.40
N ALA A 275 7.81 10.58 5.38
CA ALA A 275 6.69 10.67 6.32
C ALA A 275 5.76 9.44 6.29
N ALA A 276 5.95 8.54 5.33
CA ALA A 276 5.21 7.31 5.13
C ALA A 276 5.68 6.14 6.01
N ASP A 277 5.88 6.34 7.31
CA ASP A 277 6.20 5.25 8.23
C ASP A 277 5.27 5.23 9.44
N TRP A 278 5.06 4.01 9.93
CA TRP A 278 4.38 3.75 11.19
C TRP A 278 5.15 4.37 12.36
N SER A 279 4.41 4.93 13.31
CA SER A 279 4.97 5.48 14.54
C SER A 279 4.63 4.60 15.73
N THR A 280 5.59 4.38 16.62
CA THR A 280 5.34 3.62 17.85
C THR A 280 4.80 4.54 18.94
N ASN A 281 3.54 4.34 19.33
CA ASN A 281 2.83 5.11 20.34
C ASN A 281 3.07 4.52 21.74
N LYS A 282 4.18 4.92 22.38
CA LYS A 282 4.69 4.35 23.65
C LYS A 282 3.77 4.49 24.88
N GLY A 283 2.58 5.08 24.75
CA GLY A 283 1.63 5.31 25.85
C GLY A 283 0.22 4.79 25.62
N THR A 284 -0.09 4.25 24.45
CA THR A 284 -1.47 3.94 24.03
C THR A 284 -1.47 2.60 23.29
N ASP A 285 -1.43 1.50 24.05
CA ASP A 285 -1.79 0.19 23.52
C ASP A 285 -3.30 0.20 23.26
N THR A 286 -3.70 -0.08 22.03
CA THR A 286 -5.12 -0.17 21.62
C THR A 286 -5.88 -1.28 22.35
N GLY A 287 -5.18 -2.15 23.09
CA GLY A 287 -5.78 -3.23 23.88
C GLY A 287 -6.26 -4.38 22.98
N GLY A 288 -5.58 -4.58 21.85
CA GLY A 288 -5.93 -5.61 20.87
C GLY A 288 -7.17 -5.26 20.05
N ARG A 289 -7.41 -3.98 19.75
CA ARG A 289 -8.48 -3.51 18.86
C ARG A 289 -7.88 -2.67 17.74
N VAL A 290 -8.44 -2.75 16.54
CA VAL A 290 -8.11 -1.78 15.49
C VAL A 290 -8.89 -0.50 15.79
N VAL A 291 -8.18 0.63 15.83
CA VAL A 291 -8.76 1.95 16.02
C VAL A 291 -8.54 2.75 14.73
N VAL A 292 -9.62 3.32 14.19
CA VAL A 292 -9.59 4.16 12.99
C VAL A 292 -10.18 5.53 13.32
N GLU A 293 -9.58 6.59 12.78
CA GLU A 293 -9.95 7.99 12.99
C GLU A 293 -9.90 8.80 11.70
#